data_AF-A0A924V2H9-F1
#
_entry.id   AF-A0A924V2H9-F1
#
_cell.length_a   1.000
_cell.length_b   1.000
_cell.length_c   1.000
_cell.angle_alpha   90.00
_cell.angle_beta   90.00
_cell.angle_gamma   90.00
#
_symmetry.space_group_name_H-M   'P 1'
#
loop_
_entity.id
_entity.type
_entity.pdbx_description
1 polymer ?
#
loop_
_entity_poly.entity_id
_entity_poly.type
_entity_poly.pdbx_seq_one_letter_code
_entity_poly.pdbx_strand_id
1 'polypeptide(L)' 'MSQSDKSSYSDKQKRQAKHIVDTERESGKSKKEAEQIAWATVNKQDGDGKKRSV' A
#
# COMPACT_ATOMS: atom_id res chain seq x y z
N MET A 1 15.82 -15.51 -11.98
CA MET A 1 15.22 -14.28 -12.54
C MET A 1 15.09 -13.27 -11.43
N SER A 2 15.93 -12.25 -11.41
CA SER A 2 15.95 -11.28 -10.32
C SER A 2 15.05 -10.11 -10.70
N GLN A 3 13.73 -10.27 -10.51
CA GLN A 3 12.74 -9.20 -10.64
C GLN A 3 12.93 -8.20 -9.49
N SER A 4 14.03 -7.45 -9.53
CA SER A 4 14.19 -6.22 -8.77
C SER A 4 13.91 -5.04 -9.70
N ASP A 5 12.81 -5.12 -10.44
CA ASP A 5 12.22 -3.97 -11.11
C ASP A 5 11.59 -3.10 -10.01
N LYS A 6 12.38 -2.15 -9.51
CA LYS A 6 11.93 -1.05 -8.63
C LYS A 6 11.02 -0.07 -9.38
N SER A 7 10.35 -0.52 -10.44
CA SER A 7 9.36 0.26 -11.14
C SER A 7 8.07 0.19 -10.35
N SER A 8 7.77 1.31 -9.69
CA SER A 8 6.39 1.78 -9.48
C SER A 8 5.37 0.74 -8.96
N TYR A 9 5.25 0.62 -7.63
CA TYR A 9 4.20 -0.12 -6.91
C TYR A 9 3.85 -1.49 -7.55
N SER A 10 4.35 -2.59 -6.97
CA SER A 10 3.96 -3.95 -7.36
C SER A 10 2.44 -4.06 -7.51
N ASP A 11 1.95 -4.84 -8.48
CA ASP A 11 0.51 -5.03 -8.69
C ASP A 11 -0.21 -5.48 -7.41
N LYS A 12 0.49 -6.18 -6.51
CA LYS A 12 0.00 -6.51 -5.17
C LYS A 12 -0.29 -5.27 -4.33
N GLN A 13 0.66 -4.32 -4.28
CA GLN A 13 0.53 -3.05 -3.57
C GLN A 13 -0.60 -2.19 -4.15
N LYS A 14 -0.75 -2.17 -5.49
CA LYS A 14 -1.86 -1.45 -6.16
C LYS A 14 -3.22 -2.04 -5.79
N ARG A 15 -3.35 -3.37 -5.75
CA ARG A 15 -4.57 -4.07 -5.33
C ARG A 15 -4.90 -3.80 -3.87
N GLN A 16 -3.91 -3.84 -2.98
CA GLN A 16 -4.09 -3.53 -1.56
C GLN A 16 -4.51 -2.08 -1.34
N ALA A 17 -3.84 -1.13 -2.01
CA ALA A 17 -4.19 0.28 -1.91
C ALA A 17 -5.63 0.53 -2.38
N LYS A 18 -6.05 -0.07 -3.50
CA LYS A 18 -7.42 0.03 -4.00
C LYS A 18 -8.45 -0.50 -3.00
N HIS A 19 -8.21 -1.67 -2.42
CA HIS A 19 -9.12 -2.25 -1.44
C HIS A 19 -9.27 -1.36 -0.19
N ILE A 20 -8.16 -0.81 0.30
CA ILE A 20 -8.19 0.09 1.47
C ILE A 20 -8.98 1.36 1.12
N VAL A 21 -8.76 1.94 -0.07
CA VAL A 21 -9.52 3.11 -0.51
C VAL A 21 -11.01 2.82 -0.55
N ASP A 22 -11.42 1.69 -1.12
CA ASP A 22 -12.83 1.32 -1.24
C ASP A 22 -13.47 1.14 0.17
N THR A 23 -12.80 0.42 1.08
CA THR A 23 -13.28 0.22 2.46
C THR A 23 -13.36 1.52 3.27
N GLU A 24 -12.37 2.42 3.14
CA GLU A 24 -12.36 3.70 3.85
C GLU A 24 -13.44 4.65 3.31
N ARG A 25 -13.70 4.60 2.00
CA ARG A 25 -14.82 5.35 1.38
C ARG A 25 -16.18 4.83 1.83
N GLU A 26 -16.35 3.52 1.92
CA GLU A 26 -17.56 2.89 2.49
C GLU A 26 -17.76 3.28 3.96
N SER A 27 -16.66 3.47 4.70
CA SER A 27 -16.66 3.98 6.08
C SER A 27 -16.98 5.48 6.19
N GLY A 28 -17.25 6.16 5.08
CA GLY A 28 -17.61 7.57 5.02
C GLY A 28 -16.43 8.53 4.89
N LYS A 29 -15.20 8.04 4.68
CA LYS A 29 -14.05 8.93 4.48
C LYS A 29 -14.01 9.52 3.09
N SER A 30 -13.39 10.69 2.99
CA SER A 30 -13.15 11.31 1.70
C SER A 30 -12.13 10.50 0.89
N LYS A 31 -12.22 10.55 -0.45
CA LYS A 31 -11.29 9.87 -1.36
C LYS A 31 -9.82 10.16 -1.01
N LYS A 32 -9.52 11.41 -0.68
CA LYS A 32 -8.17 11.89 -0.40
C LYS A 32 -7.62 11.31 0.91
N GLU A 33 -8.44 11.23 1.95
CA GLU A 33 -8.05 10.58 3.21
C GLU A 33 -7.88 9.07 3.04
N ALA A 34 -8.81 8.44 2.32
CA ALA A 34 -8.75 7.01 2.00
C ALA A 34 -7.46 6.65 1.25
N GLU A 35 -7.04 7.47 0.27
CA GLU A 35 -5.78 7.31 -0.47
C GLU A 35 -4.55 7.51 0.41
N GLN A 36 -4.56 8.47 1.33
CA GLN A 36 -3.47 8.67 2.29
C GLN A 36 -3.33 7.47 3.25
N ILE A 37 -4.45 6.93 3.74
CA ILE A 37 -4.48 5.75 4.61
C ILE A 37 -3.97 4.52 3.85
N ALA A 38 -4.41 4.34 2.61
CA ALA A 38 -3.95 3.27 1.73
C ALA A 38 -2.44 3.34 1.49
N TRP A 39 -1.90 4.52 1.18
CA TRP A 39 -0.46 4.73 0.97
C TRP A 39 0.35 4.44 2.24
N ALA A 40 -0.11 4.92 3.40
CA ALA A 40 0.57 4.66 4.67
C ALA A 40 0.56 3.16 5.03
N THR A 41 -0.55 2.48 4.82
CA THR A 41 -0.71 1.05 5.12
C THR A 41 0.17 0.19 4.24
N VAL A 42 0.16 0.44 2.92
CA VAL A 42 0.98 -0.32 1.97
C VAL A 42 2.47 -0.08 2.23
N ASN A 43 2.89 1.17 2.44
CA ASN A 43 4.29 1.47 2.77
C ASN A 43 4.74 0.87 4.10
N LYS A 44 3.87 0.78 5.12
CA LYS A 44 4.19 0.09 6.37
C LYS A 44 4.41 -1.40 6.15
N GLN A 45 3.55 -2.07 5.39
CA GLN A 45 3.71 -3.50 5.09
C GLN A 45 5.02 -3.80 4.34
N ASP A 46 5.44 -2.93 3.43
CA ASP A 46 6.72 -3.08 2.73
C ASP A 46 7.95 -2.66 3.57
N GLY A 47 7.77 -1.73 4.51
CA GLY A 47 8.81 -1.20 5.38
C GLY A 47 9.17 -2.11 6.56
N ASP A 48 8.18 -2.76 7.17
CA ASP A 48 8.39 -3.67 8.32
C ASP A 48 9.10 -4.97 7.91
N GLY A 49 8.95 -5.42 6.66
CA GLY A 49 9.62 -6.60 6.13
C GLY A 49 11.13 -6.44 5.89
N LYS A 50 11.67 -5.22 5.91
CA LYS A 50 13.10 -4.94 5.62
C LYS A 50 13.95 -4.61 6.84
N LYS A 51 13.38 -4.60 8.06
CA LYS A 51 14.12 -4.25 9.30
C LYS A 51 14.39 -5.43 10.23
N ARG A 52 14.52 -6.65 9.71
CA ARG A 52 14.97 -7.82 10.50
C ARG A 52 16.03 -8.62 9.75
N SER A 53 17.23 -8.06 9.68
CA SER A 53 18.50 -8.78 9.53
C SER A 53 19.65 -7.78 9.65
N VAL A 54 19.87 -7.26 10.87
CA VAL A 54 21.21 -7.06 11.46
C VAL A 54 21.07 -6.93 12.96
#